data_AF-A0A7V2QAL3-F1
#
_entry.id   AF-A0A7V2QAL3-F1
#
_cell.length_a   1.000
_cell.length_b   1.000
_cell.length_c   1.000
_cell.angle_alpha   90.00
_cell.angle_beta   90.00
_cell.angle_gamma   90.00
#
_symmetry.space_group_name_H-M   'P 1'
#
loop_
_entity.id
_entity.type
_entity.pdbx_description
1 polymer ?
#
loop_
_entity_poly.entity_id
_entity_poly.type
_entity_poly.pdbx_seq_one_letter_code
_entity_poly.pdbx_strand_id
1 'polypeptide(L)'
;MEPSATVELPAEPSPAELRARKMLITGLVVAGLLLLSLIALLVFLSMDAYQAAQVGGPPSPGSIVVGLLRDAAIIFVAFETLLIGLLLIILMLQVQSLVVLLRDEIKPMLEAVNETLATVRGTTQFVSHNVVSPVIKWSGYLSGLQRIAREIGGLRESGRGRDPKNEE
;
A
#
# COMPACT_ATOMS: atom_id res chain seq x y z
N MET A 1 19.01 -39.92 -1.02
CA MET A 1 18.07 -39.40 -2.03
C MET A 1 17.94 -37.91 -1.77
N GLU A 2 18.86 -37.10 -2.30
CA GLU A 2 18.77 -35.64 -2.20
C GLU A 2 17.98 -35.12 -3.42
N PRO A 3 16.98 -34.25 -3.24
CA PRO A 3 16.24 -33.67 -4.34
C PRO A 3 17.13 -32.62 -5.02
N SER A 4 17.55 -32.88 -6.26
CA SER A 4 18.34 -31.97 -7.06
C SER A 4 17.62 -30.62 -7.18
N ALA A 5 18.21 -29.58 -6.60
CA ALA A 5 17.84 -28.20 -6.81
C ALA A 5 17.93 -27.89 -8.31
N THR A 6 16.78 -27.68 -8.94
CA THR A 6 16.67 -27.24 -10.32
C THR A 6 17.05 -25.76 -10.33
N VAL A 7 18.29 -25.48 -10.71
CA VAL A 7 18.72 -24.12 -11.03
C VAL A 7 18.01 -23.74 -12.33
N GLU A 8 16.86 -23.07 -12.23
CA GLU A 8 16.26 -22.36 -13.36
C GLU A 8 17.26 -21.26 -13.78
N LEU A 9 18.04 -21.54 -14.83
CA LEU A 9 18.76 -20.50 -15.53
C LEU A 9 17.74 -19.46 -16.02
N PRO A 10 18.05 -18.15 -15.93
CA PRO A 10 17.15 -17.12 -16.43
C PRO A 10 16.83 -17.39 -17.90
N ALA A 11 15.53 -17.52 -18.20
CA ALA A 11 15.03 -17.79 -19.54
C ALA A 11 15.63 -16.77 -20.53
N GLU A 12 16.37 -17.26 -21.52
CA GLU A 12 16.95 -16.37 -22.52
C GLU A 12 15.83 -15.63 -23.27
N PRO A 13 15.97 -14.31 -23.46
CA PRO A 13 14.92 -13.49 -24.05
C PRO A 13 14.57 -14.03 -25.44
N SER A 14 13.27 -14.24 -25.68
CA SER A 14 12.78 -14.82 -26.92
C SER A 14 13.20 -13.96 -28.12
N PRO A 15 13.56 -14.55 -29.28
CA PRO A 15 13.93 -13.81 -30.47
C PRO A 15 12.85 -12.81 -30.95
N ALA A 16 11.59 -13.00 -30.51
CA ALA A 16 10.50 -12.05 -30.71
C ALA A 16 10.62 -10.78 -29.84
N GLU A 17 11.02 -10.91 -28.57
CA GLU A 17 11.17 -9.80 -27.62
C GLU A 17 12.33 -8.88 -28.01
N LEU A 18 13.42 -9.46 -28.53
CA LEU A 18 14.56 -8.70 -29.03
C LEU A 18 14.21 -7.83 -30.25
N ARG A 19 13.33 -8.29 -31.14
CA ARG A 19 12.88 -7.55 -32.33
C ARG A 19 11.94 -6.41 -31.94
N ALA A 20 10.97 -6.67 -31.06
CA ALA A 20 10.07 -5.65 -30.53
C ALA A 20 10.85 -4.54 -29.81
N ARG A 21 11.84 -4.91 -28.98
CA ARG A 21 12.70 -3.94 -28.30
C ARG A 21 13.55 -3.12 -29.27
N LYS A 22 14.12 -3.73 -30.31
CA LYS A 22 14.90 -3.01 -31.34
C LYS A 22 14.03 -2.03 -32.13
N MET A 23 12.79 -2.39 -32.49
CA MET A 23 11.85 -1.51 -33.20
C MET A 23 11.37 -0.36 -32.33
N LEU A 24 11.11 -0.61 -31.03
CA LEU A 24 10.78 0.45 -30.08
C LEU A 24 11.94 1.42 -29.89
N ILE A 25 13.17 0.92 -29.74
CA ILE A 25 14.37 1.76 -29.59
C ILE A 25 14.63 2.56 -30.87
N THR A 26 14.60 1.93 -32.05
CA THR A 26 14.79 2.66 -33.31
C THR A 26 13.67 3.65 -33.57
N GLY A 27 12.42 3.31 -33.28
CA GLY A 27 11.29 4.24 -33.35
C GLY A 27 11.48 5.44 -32.43
N LEU A 28 11.91 5.23 -31.19
CA LEU A 28 12.17 6.30 -30.23
C LEU A 28 13.38 7.16 -30.63
N VAL A 29 14.45 6.56 -31.16
CA VAL A 29 15.61 7.29 -31.68
C VAL A 29 15.25 8.12 -32.90
N VAL A 30 14.47 7.57 -33.84
CA VAL A 30 14.01 8.30 -35.02
C VAL A 30 13.06 9.43 -34.63
N ALA A 31 12.11 9.17 -33.73
CA ALA A 31 11.23 10.19 -33.18
C ALA A 31 12.04 11.29 -32.47
N GLY A 32 13.03 10.92 -31.67
CA GLY A 32 13.91 11.84 -30.97
C GLY A 32 14.75 12.71 -31.92
N LEU A 33 15.33 12.10 -32.97
CA LEU A 33 16.09 12.83 -33.99
C LEU A 33 15.20 13.78 -34.80
N LEU A 34 13.98 13.35 -35.15
CA LEU A 34 12.99 14.22 -35.81
C LEU A 34 12.59 15.39 -34.92
N LEU A 35 12.35 15.14 -33.62
CA LEU A 35 12.00 16.17 -32.65
C LEU A 35 13.16 17.15 -32.44
N LEU A 36 14.39 16.65 -32.31
CA LEU A 36 15.60 17.49 -32.21
C LEU A 36 15.83 18.33 -33.47
N SER A 37 15.64 17.75 -34.66
CA SER A 37 15.76 18.48 -35.93
C SER A 37 14.69 19.56 -36.06
N LEU A 38 13.44 19.27 -35.66
CA LEU A 38 12.35 20.23 -35.63
C LEU A 38 12.63 21.38 -34.65
N ILE A 39 13.14 21.08 -33.45
CA ILE A 39 13.54 22.08 -32.45
C ILE A 39 14.68 22.95 -33.01
N ALA A 40 15.72 22.36 -33.60
CA ALA A 40 16.83 23.11 -34.18
C ALA A 40 16.37 24.03 -35.32
N LEU A 41 15.46 23.57 -36.18
CA LEU A 41 14.83 24.39 -37.22
C LEU A 41 14.05 25.56 -36.61
N LEU A 42 13.24 25.31 -35.59
CA LEU A 42 12.49 26.36 -34.88
C LEU A 42 13.41 27.38 -34.23
N VAL A 43 14.51 26.94 -33.60
CA VAL A 43 15.52 27.83 -33.01
C VAL A 43 16.20 28.65 -34.09
N PHE A 44 16.55 28.07 -35.24
CA PHE A 44 17.16 28.79 -36.36
C PHE A 44 16.23 29.88 -36.92
N LEU A 45 14.96 29.53 -37.17
CA LEU A 45 13.94 30.49 -37.62
C LEU A 45 13.67 31.57 -36.57
N SER A 46 13.69 31.21 -35.29
CA SER A 46 13.54 32.13 -34.17
C SER A 46 14.72 33.10 -34.08
N MET A 47 15.96 32.60 -34.24
CA MET A 47 17.18 33.41 -34.23
C MET A 47 17.18 34.44 -35.38
N ASP A 48 16.76 34.04 -36.58
CA ASP A 48 16.59 34.94 -37.74
C ASP A 48 15.54 36.02 -37.46
N ALA A 49 14.38 35.62 -36.93
CA ALA A 49 13.30 36.54 -36.57
C ALA A 49 13.71 37.53 -35.46
N TYR A 50 14.46 37.07 -34.44
CA TYR A 50 14.97 37.93 -33.36
C TYR A 50 16.00 38.95 -33.86
N GLN A 51 16.92 38.54 -34.74
CA GLN A 51 17.90 39.47 -35.32
C GLN A 51 17.24 40.50 -36.24
N ALA A 52 16.28 40.09 -37.07
CA ALA A 52 15.54 41.00 -37.94
C ALA A 52 14.76 42.08 -37.14
N ALA A 53 14.18 41.70 -36.00
CA ALA A 53 13.46 42.61 -35.12
C ALA A 53 14.37 43.66 -34.44
N GLN A 54 15.63 43.33 -34.17
CA GLN A 54 16.60 44.25 -33.54
C GLN A 54 17.26 45.22 -34.53
N VAL A 55 17.39 44.83 -35.80
CA VAL A 55 18.02 45.64 -36.85
C VAL A 55 17.00 46.57 -37.55
N GLY A 56 15.70 46.48 -37.20
CA GLY A 56 14.64 47.29 -37.81
C GLY A 56 14.36 46.91 -39.27
N GLY A 57 14.72 45.69 -39.67
CA GLY A 57 14.47 45.17 -41.01
C GLY A 57 12.99 44.84 -41.25
N PRO A 58 12.57 44.70 -42.52
CA PRO A 58 11.22 44.25 -42.83
C PRO A 58 10.96 42.84 -42.24
N PRO A 59 9.72 42.54 -41.81
CA PRO A 59 9.41 41.28 -41.15
C PRO A 59 9.74 40.09 -42.05
N SER A 60 10.68 39.24 -41.62
CA SER A 60 10.96 37.98 -42.30
C SER A 60 9.76 37.03 -42.15
N PRO A 61 9.48 36.15 -43.14
CA PRO A 61 8.35 35.22 -43.07
C PRO A 61 8.31 34.36 -41.79
N GLY A 62 9.48 34.07 -41.19
CA GLY A 62 9.58 33.32 -39.93
C GLY A 62 9.00 34.06 -38.73
N SER A 63 9.14 35.39 -38.67
CA SER A 63 8.65 36.18 -37.54
C SER A 63 7.11 36.21 -37.45
N ILE A 64 6.42 36.15 -38.59
CA ILE A 64 4.96 36.09 -38.68
C ILE A 64 4.45 34.75 -38.11
N VAL A 65 5.08 33.64 -38.51
CA VAL A 65 4.70 32.30 -38.03
C VAL A 65 4.96 32.17 -36.53
N VAL A 66 6.12 32.63 -36.05
CA VAL A 66 6.44 32.62 -34.61
C VAL A 66 5.46 33.47 -33.81
N GLY A 67 5.08 34.64 -34.30
CA GLY A 67 4.06 35.50 -33.66
C GLY A 67 2.72 34.80 -33.53
N LEU A 68 2.24 34.17 -34.61
CA LEU A 68 0.96 33.44 -34.60
C LEU A 68 0.98 32.25 -33.64
N LEU A 69 2.10 31.51 -33.60
CA LEU A 69 2.29 30.41 -32.64
C LEU A 69 2.32 30.92 -31.20
N ARG A 70 3.00 32.04 -30.93
CA ARG A 70 3.06 32.65 -29.60
C ARG A 70 1.66 33.07 -29.13
N ASP A 71 0.90 33.74 -29.98
CA ASP A 71 -0.43 34.22 -29.62
C ASP A 71 -1.39 33.06 -29.36
N ALA A 72 -1.34 32.02 -30.18
CA ALA A 72 -2.10 30.79 -29.96
C ALA A 72 -1.68 30.08 -28.66
N ALA A 73 -0.38 30.01 -28.36
CA ALA A 73 0.12 29.42 -27.13
C ALA A 73 -0.31 30.20 -25.88
N ILE A 74 -0.32 31.54 -25.93
CA ILE A 74 -0.79 32.37 -24.81
C ILE A 74 -2.27 32.11 -24.54
N ILE A 75 -3.11 32.07 -25.58
CA ILE A 75 -4.54 31.77 -25.44
C ILE A 75 -4.75 30.37 -24.87
N PHE A 76 -3.99 29.38 -25.37
CA PHE A 76 -4.06 28.00 -24.90
C PHE A 76 -3.67 27.89 -23.43
N VAL A 77 -2.54 28.47 -23.02
CA VAL A 77 -2.07 28.46 -21.63
C VAL A 77 -3.03 29.20 -20.71
N ALA A 78 -3.62 30.32 -21.16
CA ALA A 78 -4.63 31.04 -20.38
C ALA A 78 -5.88 30.18 -20.15
N PHE A 79 -6.34 29.48 -21.18
CA PHE A 79 -7.47 28.56 -21.08
C PHE A 79 -7.16 27.34 -20.19
N GLU A 80 -5.98 26.74 -20.35
CA GLU A 80 -5.53 25.63 -19.52
C GLU A 80 -5.41 26.06 -18.06
N THR A 81 -4.86 27.24 -17.78
CA THR A 81 -4.75 27.78 -16.42
C THR A 81 -6.12 28.00 -15.78
N LEU A 82 -7.10 28.49 -16.54
CA LEU A 82 -8.48 28.61 -16.07
C LEU A 82 -9.08 27.23 -15.73
N LEU A 83 -8.84 26.24 -16.58
CA LEU A 83 -9.35 24.88 -16.41
C LEU A 83 -8.71 24.20 -15.20
N ILE A 84 -7.39 24.30 -15.04
CA ILE A 84 -6.66 23.84 -13.85
C ILE A 84 -7.19 24.55 -12.60
N GLY A 85 -7.39 25.87 -12.65
CA GLY A 85 -7.97 26.63 -11.55
C GLY A 85 -9.35 26.11 -11.12
N LEU A 86 -10.22 25.82 -12.08
CA LEU A 86 -11.54 25.22 -11.82
C LEU A 86 -11.41 23.82 -11.20
N LEU A 87 -10.51 22.98 -11.73
CA LEU A 87 -10.26 21.65 -11.18
C LEU A 87 -9.75 21.72 -9.74
N LEU A 88 -8.88 22.69 -9.43
CA LEU A 88 -8.40 22.89 -8.06
C LEU A 88 -9.53 23.29 -7.10
N ILE A 89 -10.47 24.13 -7.55
CA ILE A 89 -11.66 24.47 -6.75
C ILE A 89 -12.48 23.21 -6.47
N ILE A 90 -12.75 22.40 -7.50
CA ILE A 90 -13.50 21.14 -7.36
C ILE A 90 -12.76 20.20 -6.38
N LEU A 91 -11.45 20.04 -6.54
CA LEU A 91 -10.63 19.20 -5.66
C LEU A 91 -10.68 19.70 -4.21
N MET A 92 -10.64 21.02 -3.99
CA MET A 92 -10.77 21.58 -2.65
C MET A 92 -12.13 21.25 -2.02
N LEU A 93 -13.21 21.33 -2.78
CA LEU A 93 -14.55 20.94 -2.32
C LEU A 93 -14.64 19.45 -2.00
N GLN A 94 -13.99 18.59 -2.80
CA GLN A 94 -13.92 17.15 -2.53
C GLN A 94 -13.17 16.85 -1.23
N VAL A 95 -12.03 17.50 -1.00
CA VAL A 95 -11.26 17.36 0.24
C VAL A 95 -12.09 17.83 1.43
N GLN A 96 -12.82 18.95 1.31
CA GLN A 96 -13.73 19.40 2.36
C GLN A 96 -14.80 18.36 2.69
N SER A 97 -15.46 17.78 1.68
CA SER A 97 -16.45 16.73 1.88
C SER A 97 -15.85 15.50 2.58
N LEU A 98 -14.64 15.08 2.17
CA LEU A 98 -13.95 13.96 2.81
C LEU A 98 -13.61 14.25 4.28
N VAL A 99 -13.14 15.47 4.59
CA VAL A 99 -12.87 15.90 5.97
C VAL A 99 -14.15 15.90 6.81
N VAL A 100 -15.27 16.33 6.25
CA VAL A 100 -16.57 16.29 6.94
C VAL A 100 -16.99 14.85 7.23
N LEU A 101 -16.97 13.96 6.25
CA LEU A 101 -17.29 12.53 6.45
C LEU A 101 -16.40 11.86 7.50
N LEU A 102 -15.08 12.11 7.45
CA LEU A 102 -14.15 11.58 8.44
C LEU A 102 -14.46 12.07 9.86
N ARG A 103 -14.83 13.34 10.00
CA ARG A 103 -15.13 13.95 11.31
C ARG A 103 -16.50 13.56 11.85
N ASP A 104 -17.50 13.47 11.00
CA ASP A 104 -18.89 13.33 11.42
C ASP A 104 -19.33 11.85 11.46
N GLU A 105 -18.66 10.97 10.71
CA GLU A 105 -19.00 9.53 10.67
C GLU A 105 -17.88 8.66 11.23
N ILE A 106 -16.64 8.82 10.74
CA ILE A 106 -15.54 7.91 11.10
C ILE A 106 -15.04 8.16 12.53
N LYS A 107 -14.87 9.43 12.93
CA LYS A 107 -14.39 9.76 14.29
C LYS A 107 -15.34 9.24 15.39
N PRO A 108 -16.66 9.44 15.32
CA PRO A 108 -17.59 8.86 16.30
C PRO A 108 -17.57 7.34 16.33
N MET A 109 -17.41 6.67 15.18
CA MET A 109 -17.24 5.21 15.16
C MET A 109 -15.99 4.77 15.94
N LEU A 110 -14.89 5.50 15.81
CA LEU A 110 -13.66 5.21 16.55
C LEU A 110 -13.85 5.40 18.08
N GLU A 111 -14.59 6.43 18.48
CA GLU A 111 -14.97 6.67 19.88
C GLU A 111 -15.87 5.55 20.41
N ALA A 112 -16.88 5.12 19.65
CA ALA A 112 -17.75 3.99 20.01
C ALA A 112 -16.97 2.66 20.12
N VAL A 113 -15.98 2.44 19.26
CA VAL A 113 -15.08 1.28 19.34
C VAL A 113 -14.26 1.34 20.63
N ASN A 114 -13.71 2.49 21.01
CA ASN A 114 -12.98 2.65 22.27
C ASN A 114 -13.87 2.35 23.48
N GLU A 115 -15.11 2.85 23.51
CA GLU A 115 -16.07 2.55 24.57
C GLU A 115 -16.44 1.06 24.61
N THR A 116 -16.61 0.43 23.44
CA THR A 116 -16.85 -1.00 23.33
C THR A 116 -15.68 -1.80 23.90
N LEU A 117 -14.44 -1.43 23.58
CA LEU A 117 -13.25 -2.09 24.12
C LEU A 117 -13.15 -1.92 25.63
N ALA A 118 -13.49 -0.75 26.17
CA ALA A 118 -13.55 -0.51 27.60
C ALA A 118 -14.62 -1.40 28.28
N THR A 119 -15.83 -1.46 27.71
CA THR A 119 -16.93 -2.28 28.20
C THR A 119 -16.62 -3.78 28.13
N VAL A 120 -16.02 -4.25 27.03
CA VAL A 120 -15.63 -5.66 26.85
C VAL A 120 -14.53 -6.04 27.85
N ARG A 121 -13.52 -5.18 28.06
CA ARG A 121 -12.52 -5.39 29.12
C ARG A 121 -13.16 -5.43 30.49
N GLY A 122 -14.06 -4.49 30.80
CA GLY A 122 -14.79 -4.44 32.07
C GLY A 122 -15.62 -5.71 32.30
N THR A 123 -16.35 -6.16 31.28
CA THR A 123 -17.16 -7.39 31.32
C THR A 123 -16.26 -8.61 31.54
N THR A 124 -15.15 -8.71 30.81
CA THR A 124 -14.18 -9.80 30.96
C THR A 124 -13.57 -9.81 32.36
N GLN A 125 -13.22 -8.65 32.91
CA GLN A 125 -12.72 -8.53 34.28
C GLN A 125 -13.77 -8.92 35.32
N PHE A 126 -15.02 -8.47 35.15
CA PHE A 126 -16.13 -8.80 36.03
C PHE A 126 -16.42 -10.31 36.04
N VAL A 127 -16.54 -10.91 34.86
CA VAL A 127 -16.78 -12.36 34.72
C VAL A 127 -15.59 -13.14 35.27
N SER A 128 -14.36 -12.68 35.01
CA SER A 128 -13.14 -13.30 35.52
C SER A 128 -13.09 -13.30 37.06
N HIS A 129 -13.36 -12.17 37.71
CA HIS A 129 -13.26 -12.05 39.17
C HIS A 129 -14.46 -12.67 39.90
N ASN A 130 -15.68 -12.46 39.41
CA ASN A 130 -16.89 -12.80 40.15
C ASN A 130 -17.44 -14.19 39.81
N VAL A 131 -17.11 -14.75 38.64
CA VAL A 131 -17.64 -16.05 38.21
C VAL A 131 -16.52 -17.07 38.03
N VAL A 132 -15.52 -16.75 37.20
CA VAL A 132 -14.48 -17.72 36.83
C VAL A 132 -13.53 -18.03 37.98
N SER A 133 -12.99 -17.00 38.66
CA SER A 133 -12.12 -17.17 39.82
C SER A 133 -12.72 -18.05 40.93
N PRO A 134 -13.97 -17.82 41.40
CA PRO A 134 -14.56 -18.70 42.40
C PRO A 134 -14.74 -20.13 41.89
N VAL A 135 -15.21 -20.34 40.65
CA VAL A 135 -15.39 -21.69 40.08
C VAL A 135 -14.07 -22.47 40.02
N ILE A 136 -12.98 -21.82 39.59
CA ILE A 136 -11.64 -22.44 39.55
C ILE A 136 -11.15 -22.79 40.97
N LYS A 137 -11.36 -21.91 41.95
CA LYS A 137 -10.99 -22.19 43.35
C LYS A 137 -11.75 -23.40 43.89
N TRP A 138 -13.07 -23.46 43.66
CA TRP A 138 -13.92 -24.58 44.09
C TRP A 138 -13.51 -25.91 43.46
N SER A 139 -13.30 -25.94 42.14
CA SER A 139 -12.86 -27.16 41.46
C SER A 139 -11.44 -27.58 41.89
N GLY A 140 -10.56 -26.61 42.16
CA GLY A 140 -9.23 -26.83 42.69
C GLY A 140 -9.24 -27.49 44.07
N TYR A 141 -10.06 -27.00 45.01
CA TYR A 141 -10.23 -27.63 46.32
C TYR A 141 -10.76 -29.06 46.20
N LEU A 142 -11.79 -29.27 45.36
CA LEU A 142 -12.38 -30.61 45.16
C LEU A 142 -11.37 -31.59 44.57
N SER A 143 -10.58 -31.14 43.59
CA SER A 143 -9.52 -31.94 42.96
C SER A 143 -8.39 -32.27 43.93
N GLY A 144 -8.00 -31.30 44.78
CA GLY A 144 -7.02 -31.49 45.85
C GLY A 144 -7.48 -32.55 46.86
N LEU A 145 -8.72 -32.47 47.31
CA LEU A 145 -9.33 -33.46 48.22
C LEU A 145 -9.39 -34.85 47.59
N GLN A 146 -9.82 -34.97 46.33
CA GLN A 146 -9.83 -36.25 45.61
C GLN A 146 -8.44 -36.85 45.45
N ARG A 147 -7.40 -36.01 45.28
CA ARG A 147 -6.02 -36.48 45.16
C ARG A 147 -5.49 -37.02 46.49
N ILE A 148 -5.73 -36.30 47.59
CA ILE A 148 -5.38 -36.76 48.94
C ILE A 148 -6.09 -38.08 49.26
N ALA A 149 -7.39 -38.19 48.97
CA ALA A 149 -8.15 -39.42 49.20
C ALA A 149 -7.60 -40.60 48.38
N ARG A 150 -7.18 -40.38 47.13
CA ARG A 150 -6.53 -41.41 46.30
C ARG A 150 -5.17 -41.82 46.83
N GLU A 151 -4.32 -40.87 47.24
CA GLU A 151 -3.00 -41.18 47.78
C GLU A 151 -3.10 -41.97 49.10
N ILE A 152 -4.04 -41.60 49.99
CA ILE A 152 -4.32 -42.35 51.23
C ILE A 152 -4.92 -43.73 50.94
N GLY A 153 -5.85 -43.83 49.98
CA GLY A 153 -6.46 -45.09 49.56
C GLY A 153 -5.46 -46.06 48.91
N GLY A 154 -4.57 -45.55 48.06
CA GLY A 154 -3.53 -46.33 47.38
C GLY A 154 -2.43 -46.84 48.31
N LEU A 155 -2.14 -46.13 49.40
CA LEU A 155 -1.22 -46.62 50.45
C LEU A 155 -1.75 -47.87 51.17
N ARG A 156 -3.07 -48.13 51.14
CA ARG A 156 -3.67 -49.33 51.77
C ARG A 156 -3.58 -50.59 50.90
N GLU A 157 -3.25 -50.45 49.60
CA GLU A 157 -3.23 -51.58 48.67
C GLU A 157 -1.81 -52.15 48.42
N SER A 158 -0.74 -51.40 48.73
CA SER A 158 0.65 -51.90 48.70
C SER A 158 1.04 -52.85 49.85
N GLY A 159 0.08 -53.25 50.70
CA GLY A 159 0.32 -54.12 51.86
C GLY A 159 -0.08 -55.59 51.68
N ARG A 160 -0.54 -56.04 50.49
CA ARG A 160 -1.00 -57.42 50.27
C ARG A 160 -0.20 -58.13 49.18
N GLY A 161 1.01 -58.52 49.56
CA GLY A 161 1.93 -59.26 48.69
C GLY A 161 3.08 -59.90 49.47
N ARG A 162 2.79 -60.63 50.54
CA ARG A 162 3.71 -61.62 51.09
C ARG A 162 2.90 -62.80 51.62
N ASP A 163 2.99 -63.94 50.94
CA ASP A 163 3.50 -65.13 51.61
C ASP A 163 4.00 -66.17 50.57
N PRO A 164 5.18 -66.78 50.79
CA PRO A 164 5.64 -67.96 50.07
C PRO A 164 5.00 -69.19 50.71
N LYS A 165 4.29 -70.00 49.92
CA LYS A 165 3.96 -71.35 50.36
C LYS A 165 5.10 -72.28 49.97
N ASN A 166 5.78 -72.75 51.01
CA ASN A 166 6.47 -74.03 51.02
C ASN A 166 5.44 -75.12 50.68
N GLU A 167 5.77 -75.96 49.70
CA GLU A 167 5.26 -77.33 49.58
C GLU A 167 6.49 -78.24 49.60
N GLU A 168 6.34 -79.33 50.34
CA GLU A 168 7.33 -80.34 50.71
C GLU A 168 8.00 -81.06 49.53
#